data_AF-B1FBG7-F1
#
_entry.id   AF-B1FBG7-F1
#
_cell.length_a   1.000
_cell.length_b   1.000
_cell.length_c   1.000
_cell.angle_alpha   90.00
_cell.angle_beta   90.00
_cell.angle_gamma   90.00
#
_symmetry.space_group_name_H-M   'P 1'
#
loop_
_entity.id
_entity.type
_entity.pdbx_description
1 polymer ?
#
loop_
_entity_poly.entity_id
_entity_poly.type
_entity_poly.pdbx_seq_one_letter_code
_entity_poly.pdbx_strand_id
1 'polypeptide(L)'
;MLLHPPPRNSIWENDEGTKVFVTDVYDPQSDPDAEPISGMPSTFTVTTVPYEHRNDIDAILSVIDAVQWTSWVKADGLHQTGLNPQDL
;
A
#
# COMPACT_ATOMS: atom_id res chain seq x y z
N MET A 1 -0.65 -17.51 -5.95
CA MET A 1 -1.51 -16.32 -5.76
C MET A 1 -0.82 -15.18 -6.46
N LEU A 2 -1.51 -14.46 -7.35
CA LEU A 2 -1.04 -13.16 -7.83
C LEU A 2 -1.26 -12.17 -6.68
N LEU A 3 -0.21 -11.46 -6.30
CA LEU A 3 -0.30 -10.36 -5.32
C LEU A 3 -0.70 -9.12 -6.09
N HIS A 4 -1.77 -8.46 -5.69
CA HIS A 4 -2.21 -7.22 -6.33
C HIS A 4 -1.82 -6.02 -5.46
N PRO A 5 -1.21 -4.98 -6.06
CA PRO A 5 -0.94 -3.74 -5.34
C PRO A 5 -2.25 -3.11 -4.85
N PRO A 6 -2.27 -2.49 -3.65
CA PRO A 6 -3.41 -1.68 -3.25
C PRO A 6 -3.52 -0.43 -4.14
N PRO A 7 -4.69 0.21 -4.23
CA PRO A 7 -4.78 1.50 -4.90
C PRO A 7 -3.96 2.55 -4.14
N ARG A 8 -3.29 3.45 -4.87
CA ARG A 8 -2.71 4.65 -4.27
C ARG A 8 -3.81 5.52 -3.66
N ASN A 9 -3.46 6.27 -2.61
CA ASN A 9 -4.39 7.12 -1.86
C ASN A 9 -5.60 6.35 -1.30
N SER A 10 -5.41 5.08 -0.94
CA SER A 10 -6.46 4.24 -0.36
C SER A 10 -6.42 4.24 1.17
N ILE A 11 -7.58 4.05 1.78
CA ILE A 11 -7.77 3.95 3.22
C ILE A 11 -8.13 2.52 3.54
N TRP A 12 -7.41 1.93 4.50
CA TRP A 12 -7.63 0.56 4.95
C TRP A 12 -7.88 0.55 6.45
N GLU A 13 -8.83 -0.26 6.88
CA GLU A 13 -9.28 -0.33 8.26
C GLU A 13 -9.51 -1.79 8.67
N ASN A 14 -9.36 -2.11 9.95
CA ASN A 14 -9.80 -3.39 10.52
C ASN A 14 -10.83 -3.18 11.64
N ASP A 15 -11.45 -4.26 12.09
CA ASP A 15 -12.50 -4.23 13.12
C ASP A 15 -11.97 -3.82 14.51
N GLU A 16 -10.64 -3.82 14.69
CA GLU A 16 -9.96 -3.37 15.91
C GLU A 16 -9.71 -1.85 15.94
N GLY A 17 -10.09 -1.13 14.87
CA GLY A 17 -9.95 0.32 14.75
C GLY A 17 -8.58 0.78 14.23
N THR A 18 -7.72 -0.14 13.79
CA THR A 18 -6.49 0.21 13.09
C THR A 18 -6.84 0.78 11.74
N LYS A 19 -6.30 1.97 11.43
CA LYS A 19 -6.58 2.68 10.19
C LYS A 19 -5.29 3.18 9.56
N VAL A 20 -5.02 2.72 8.35
CA VAL A 20 -3.80 3.05 7.60
C VAL A 20 -4.18 3.73 6.29
N PHE A 21 -3.34 4.69 5.89
CA PHE A 21 -3.41 5.35 4.61
C PHE A 21 -2.26 4.89 3.72
N VAL A 22 -2.58 4.44 2.50
CA VAL A 22 -1.60 4.11 1.46
C VAL A 22 -1.29 5.40 0.69
N THR A 23 -0.10 5.94 0.87
CA THR A 23 0.32 7.21 0.26
C THR A 23 0.84 7.02 -1.15
N ASP A 24 1.58 5.94 -1.38
CA ASP A 24 2.17 5.63 -2.68
C ASP A 24 2.35 4.13 -2.87
N VAL A 25 2.36 3.72 -4.13
CA VAL A 25 2.58 2.33 -4.53
C VAL A 25 3.47 2.33 -5.76
N TYR A 26 4.63 1.69 -5.63
CA TYR A 26 5.54 1.51 -6.75
C TYR A 26 5.46 0.08 -7.25
N ASP A 27 5.07 -0.10 -8.51
CA ASP A 27 5.08 -1.40 -9.18
C ASP A 27 6.02 -1.33 -10.40
N PRO A 28 7.22 -1.95 -10.35
CA PRO A 28 8.16 -1.93 -11.46
C PRO A 28 7.62 -2.66 -12.70
N GLN A 29 6.59 -3.51 -12.59
CA GLN A 29 5.96 -4.11 -13.78
C GLN A 29 5.06 -3.11 -14.53
N SER A 30 4.66 -2.02 -13.86
CA SER A 30 3.87 -0.93 -14.44
C SER A 30 4.73 0.24 -14.94
N ASP A 31 6.01 0.25 -14.58
CA ASP A 31 6.99 1.27 -14.95
C ASP A 31 7.64 0.90 -16.30
N PRO A 32 7.41 1.69 -17.37
CA PRO A 32 7.97 1.39 -18.70
C PRO A 32 9.49 1.54 -18.76
N ASP A 33 10.10 2.24 -17.81
CA ASP A 33 11.55 2.45 -17.72
C ASP A 33 12.23 1.43 -16.79
N ALA A 34 11.46 0.59 -16.09
CA ALA A 34 12.00 -0.48 -15.26
C ALA A 34 12.39 -1.70 -16.09
N GLU A 35 13.56 -2.27 -15.80
CA GLU A 35 14.01 -3.51 -16.42
C GLU A 35 13.06 -4.67 -16.07
N PRO A 36 12.48 -5.35 -17.06
CA PRO A 36 11.53 -6.42 -16.80
C PRO A 36 12.22 -7.61 -16.12
N ILE A 37 11.89 -7.84 -14.85
CA ILE A 37 12.38 -9.00 -14.12
C ILE A 37 11.47 -10.19 -14.43
N SER A 38 11.83 -10.93 -15.48
CA SER A 38 11.07 -12.12 -15.90
C SER A 38 11.10 -13.22 -14.82
N GLY A 39 9.93 -13.74 -14.49
CA GLY A 39 9.77 -14.92 -13.61
C GLY A 39 9.76 -14.64 -12.10
N MET A 40 9.80 -13.38 -11.65
CA MET A 40 9.64 -13.04 -10.24
C MET A 40 8.17 -12.74 -9.87
N PRO A 41 7.72 -13.12 -8.65
CA PRO A 41 6.40 -12.72 -8.15
C PRO A 41 6.30 -11.19 -8.06
N SER A 42 5.10 -10.61 -8.17
CA SER A 42 4.89 -9.15 -8.11
C SER A 42 5.71 -8.50 -6.99
N THR A 43 6.58 -7.58 -7.39
CA THR A 43 7.60 -6.94 -6.55
C THR A 43 7.21 -5.50 -6.19
N PHE A 44 5.92 -5.22 -6.02
CA PHE A 44 5.50 -3.87 -5.66
C PHE A 44 5.91 -3.53 -4.22
N THR A 45 6.13 -2.25 -3.97
CA THR A 45 6.27 -1.70 -2.62
C THR A 45 5.10 -0.79 -2.31
N VAL A 46 4.67 -0.80 -1.06
CA VAL A 46 3.57 0.01 -0.56
C VAL A 46 4.13 0.96 0.49
N THR A 47 3.91 2.25 0.30
CA THR A 47 4.21 3.27 1.30
C THR A 47 2.94 3.58 2.09
N THR A 48 3.04 3.49 3.40
CA THR A 48 1.91 3.62 4.32
C THR A 48 2.22 4.55 5.47
N VAL A 49 1.17 5.14 6.03
CA VAL A 49 1.21 6.01 7.21
C VAL A 49 -0.05 5.77 8.05
N PRO A 50 -0.02 5.89 9.39
CA PRO A 50 -1.24 5.89 10.18
C PRO A 50 -2.20 6.97 9.68
N TYR A 51 -3.49 6.67 9.59
CA TYR A 51 -4.45 7.55 8.95
C TYR A 51 -4.54 8.94 9.61
N GLU A 52 -4.33 9.02 10.93
CA GLU A 52 -4.29 10.31 11.65
C GLU A 52 -3.16 11.23 11.20
N HIS A 53 -2.07 10.66 10.68
CA HIS A 53 -0.88 11.38 10.21
C HIS A 53 -0.85 11.55 8.67
N ARG A 54 -1.91 11.19 7.95
CA ARG A 54 -1.94 11.22 6.47
C ARG A 54 -1.64 12.59 5.82
N ASN A 55 -1.86 13.68 6.56
CA ASN A 55 -1.62 15.06 6.11
C ASN A 55 -0.36 15.67 6.75
N ASP A 56 0.35 14.91 7.58
CA ASP A 56 1.53 15.36 8.27
C ASP A 56 2.76 15.08 7.38
N ILE A 57 3.41 16.15 6.93
CA ILE A 57 4.58 16.07 6.05
C ILE A 57 5.79 15.45 6.74
N ASP A 58 5.83 15.49 8.07
CA ASP A 58 6.92 14.95 8.90
C ASP A 58 6.58 13.55 9.43
N ALA A 59 5.46 12.96 9.00
CA ALA A 59 5.05 11.63 9.42
C ALA A 59 6.08 10.56 9.03
N ILE A 60 6.28 9.59 9.94
CA ILE A 60 7.12 8.42 9.66
C ILE A 60 6.39 7.52 8.67
N LEU A 61 6.95 7.42 7.46
CA LEU A 61 6.45 6.54 6.42
C LEU A 61 6.99 5.12 6.61
N SER A 62 6.11 4.13 6.42
CA SER A 62 6.46 2.72 6.40
C SER A 62 6.44 2.21 4.96
N VAL A 63 7.60 1.78 4.46
CA VAL A 63 7.73 1.15 3.13
C VAL A 63 7.84 -0.35 3.32
N ILE A 64 6.92 -1.10 2.72
CA ILE A 64 6.85 -2.56 2.86
C ILE A 64 6.69 -3.22 1.49
N ASP A 65 7.24 -4.42 1.35
CA ASP A 65 7.14 -5.18 0.09
C ASP A 65 5.76 -5.86 -0.06
N ALA A 66 5.50 -6.41 -1.25
CA ALA A 66 4.26 -7.10 -1.57
C ALA A 66 3.91 -8.25 -0.60
N VAL A 67 4.92 -8.97 -0.10
CA VAL A 67 4.73 -10.10 0.82
C VAL A 67 4.34 -9.60 2.20
N GLN A 68 5.03 -8.58 2.70
CA GLN A 68 4.74 -7.91 3.96
C GLN A 68 3.35 -7.27 3.92
N TRP A 69 3.01 -6.53 2.86
CA TRP A 69 1.69 -5.94 2.67
C TRP A 69 0.59 -7.00 2.72
N THR A 70 0.74 -8.07 1.94
CA THR A 70 -0.27 -9.14 1.89
C THR A 70 -0.39 -9.87 3.21
N SER A 71 0.73 -10.09 3.90
CA SER A 71 0.75 -10.73 5.21
C SER A 71 0.06 -9.84 6.23
N TRP A 72 0.32 -8.55 6.22
CA TRP A 72 -0.29 -7.58 7.11
C TRP A 72 -1.80 -7.49 6.90
N VAL A 73 -2.24 -7.32 5.64
CA VAL A 73 -3.67 -7.29 5.28
C VAL A 73 -4.41 -8.53 5.77
N LYS A 74 -3.79 -9.71 5.63
CA LYS A 74 -4.41 -10.98 6.07
C LYS A 74 -4.35 -11.17 7.58
N ALA A 75 -3.22 -10.86 8.21
CA ALA A 75 -3.01 -11.07 9.64
C ALA A 75 -3.87 -10.13 10.48
N ASP A 76 -3.94 -8.85 10.09
CA ASP A 76 -4.65 -7.81 10.83
C ASP A 76 -6.09 -7.62 10.34
N GLY A 77 -6.51 -8.34 9.29
CA GLY A 77 -7.85 -8.24 8.73
C GLY A 77 -8.16 -6.88 8.09
N LEU A 78 -7.14 -6.18 7.59
CA LEU A 78 -7.33 -4.89 6.94
C LEU A 78 -8.14 -5.06 5.65
N HIS A 79 -9.11 -4.18 5.46
CA HIS A 79 -9.88 -4.10 4.23
C HIS A 79 -10.01 -2.65 3.78
N GLN A 80 -10.06 -2.45 2.46
CA GLN A 80 -10.19 -1.11 1.89
C GLN A 80 -11.57 -0.53 2.22
N THR A 81 -11.60 0.61 2.90
CA THR A 81 -12.83 1.30 3.28
C THR A 81 -13.08 2.58 2.48
N GLY A 82 -12.07 3.07 1.75
CA GLY A 82 -12.25 4.22 0.89
C GLY A 82 -11.02 4.58 0.06
N LEU A 83 -11.18 5.66 -0.70
CA LEU A 83 -10.10 6.40 -1.35
C LEU A 83 -10.12 7.81 -0.76
N ASN A 84 -8.95 8.39 -0.52
CA ASN A 84 -8.85 9.80 -0.16
C ASN A 84 -8.90 10.62 -1.46
N PRO A 85 -9.96 11.42 -1.68
CA PRO A 85 -10.14 12.16 -2.93
C PRO A 85 -9.22 13.40 -3.05
N GLN A 86 -8.29 13.63 -2.11
CA GLN A 86 -7.48 14.85 -2.09
C GLN A 86 -6.49 15.01 -3.26
N ASP A 87 -6.40 14.03 -4.17
CA ASP A 87 -5.58 14.11 -5.41
C ASP A 87 -6.37 13.76 -6.69
N LEU A 88 -7.67 14.12 -6.80
CA LEU A 88 -8.39 14.17 -8.08
C LEU A 88 -8.52 15.61 -8.62
#